data_AF-A0A6N6VSH2-F1
#
_entry.id   AF-A0A6N6VSH2-F1
#
_cell.length_a   1.000
_cell.length_b   1.000
_cell.length_c   1.000
_cell.angle_alpha   90.00
_cell.angle_beta   90.00
_cell.angle_gamma   90.00
#
_symmetry.space_group_name_H-M   'P 1'
#
loop_
_entity.id
_entity.type
_entity.pdbx_description
1 polymer ?
#
loop_
_entity_poly.entity_id
_entity_poly.type
_entity_poly.pdbx_seq_one_letter_code
_entity_poly.pdbx_strand_id
1 'polypeptide(L)'
;MNRLLFSAAFVALLASSAAPAFAATDNGLSSSDARELCSKLDAQYQFLTPFKEGLPYWKAASTEAQKGETACKNGKAIDGAHDMQAAISDLYVKPDTL
;
A
#
# COMPACT_ATOMS: atom_id res chain seq x y z
N MET A 1 4.81 -11.87 -63.40
CA MET A 1 3.80 -10.81 -63.59
C MET A 1 2.73 -11.06 -62.53
N ASN A 2 2.33 -10.24 -61.56
CA ASN A 2 2.51 -8.84 -61.13
C ASN A 2 2.53 -8.88 -59.57
N ARG A 3 3.52 -8.35 -58.84
CA ARG A 3 3.57 -7.01 -58.22
C ARG A 3 2.24 -6.49 -57.64
N LEU A 4 2.25 -6.18 -56.33
CA LEU A 4 1.89 -4.91 -55.65
C LEU A 4 1.67 -5.22 -54.14
N LEU A 5 2.66 -5.00 -53.26
CA LEU A 5 2.98 -3.77 -52.49
C LEU A 5 2.12 -3.56 -51.21
N PHE A 6 2.82 -3.60 -50.06
CA PHE A 6 2.75 -2.67 -48.91
C PHE A 6 1.40 -2.37 -48.25
N SER A 7 1.30 -2.66 -46.95
CA SER A 7 1.45 -1.67 -45.86
C SER A 7 0.66 -2.05 -44.60
N ALA A 8 1.31 -1.79 -43.46
CA ALA A 8 0.73 -1.29 -42.21
C ALA A 8 -0.25 -2.23 -41.47
N ALA A 9 -0.26 -2.34 -40.14
CA ALA A 9 0.40 -1.58 -39.11
C ALA A 9 0.52 -2.48 -37.87
N PHE A 10 1.59 -2.25 -37.13
CA PHE A 10 1.64 -2.51 -35.70
C PHE A 10 0.35 -2.04 -35.04
N VAL A 11 -0.43 -2.95 -34.45
CA VAL A 11 -1.31 -2.59 -33.34
C VAL A 11 -0.56 -2.95 -32.07
N ALA A 12 0.32 -2.03 -31.67
CA ALA A 12 0.71 -1.89 -30.29
C ALA A 12 -0.55 -1.48 -29.54
N LEU A 13 -1.29 -2.45 -29.01
CA LEU A 13 -2.36 -2.15 -28.08
C LEU A 13 -1.67 -1.73 -26.78
N LEU A 14 -1.63 -0.41 -26.61
CA LEU A 14 -1.23 0.35 -25.44
C LEU A 14 -1.30 -0.51 -24.17
N ALA A 15 -0.11 -0.77 -23.60
CA ALA A 15 0.00 -1.02 -22.19
C ALA A 15 -0.67 0.16 -21.50
N SER A 16 -1.87 -0.07 -20.97
CA SER A 16 -2.48 0.78 -19.97
C SER A 16 -1.61 0.69 -18.72
N SER A 17 -0.46 1.36 -18.75
CA SER A 17 0.18 1.82 -17.53
C SER A 17 -0.73 2.89 -16.97
N ALA A 18 -1.81 2.44 -16.32
CA ALA A 18 -2.49 3.23 -15.32
C ALA A 18 -1.45 3.48 -14.23
N ALA A 19 -0.64 4.52 -14.43
CA ALA A 19 0.08 5.15 -13.34
C ALA A 19 -1.00 5.60 -12.35
N PRO A 20 -0.96 5.16 -11.08
CA PRO A 20 -1.92 5.67 -10.12
C PRO A 20 -1.62 7.15 -9.92
N ALA A 21 -2.47 8.01 -10.46
CA ALA A 21 -2.48 9.42 -10.12
C ALA A 21 -3.16 9.56 -8.76
N PHE A 22 -2.42 9.39 -7.67
CA PHE A 22 -2.92 9.74 -6.35
C PHE A 22 -2.53 11.19 -6.06
N ALA A 23 -3.51 12.06 -6.29
CA ALA A 23 -3.48 13.44 -5.86
C ALA A 23 -3.38 13.46 -4.33
N ALA A 24 -2.18 13.80 -3.83
CA ALA A 24 -1.99 14.23 -2.46
C ALA A 24 -2.79 15.53 -2.27
N THR A 25 -3.98 15.42 -1.70
CA THR A 25 -4.67 16.58 -1.12
C THR A 25 -4.58 16.48 0.38
N ASP A 26 -3.90 17.47 0.97
CA ASP A 26 -3.73 17.71 2.40
C ASP A 26 -5.08 18.07 3.08
N ASN A 27 -6.05 17.16 2.97
CA ASN A 27 -7.36 17.19 3.62
C ASN A 27 -7.58 15.79 4.18
N GLY A 28 -7.87 15.70 5.48
CA GLY A 28 -7.87 14.46 6.26
C GLY A 28 -8.34 13.20 5.52
N LEU A 29 -7.59 12.13 5.72
CA LEU A 29 -7.77 10.82 5.10
C LEU A 29 -9.26 10.43 5.01
N SER A 30 -9.80 10.30 3.80
CA SER A 30 -11.18 9.86 3.64
C SER A 30 -11.35 8.42 4.13
N SER A 31 -12.56 8.01 4.53
CA SER A 31 -12.78 6.65 5.02
C SER A 31 -12.46 5.57 3.98
N SER A 32 -12.56 5.86 2.68
CA SER A 32 -12.14 4.95 1.61
C SER A 32 -10.62 4.89 1.49
N ASP A 33 -9.94 6.02 1.51
CA ASP A 33 -8.48 6.08 1.41
C ASP A 33 -7.83 5.44 2.64
N ALA A 34 -8.44 5.62 3.81
CA ALA A 34 -8.02 4.98 5.06
C ALA A 34 -8.12 3.46 5.00
N ARG A 35 -9.15 2.91 4.36
CA ARG A 35 -9.29 1.46 4.16
C ARG A 35 -8.26 0.92 3.19
N GLU A 36 -8.01 1.63 2.09
CA GLU A 36 -6.95 1.24 1.15
C GLU A 36 -5.58 1.29 1.84
N LEU A 37 -5.32 2.36 2.60
CA LEU A 37 -4.09 2.53 3.36
C LEU A 37 -3.91 1.44 4.40
N CYS A 38 -4.95 1.06 5.14
CA CYS A 38 -4.93 -0.10 6.04
C CYS A 38 -4.45 -1.38 5.33
N SER A 39 -4.97 -1.66 4.12
CA SER A 39 -4.56 -2.85 3.37
C SER A 39 -3.10 -2.79 2.91
N LYS A 40 -2.62 -1.61 2.48
CA LYS A 40 -1.22 -1.40 2.08
C LYS A 40 -0.28 -1.59 3.25
N LEU A 41 -0.59 -0.98 4.40
CA LEU A 41 0.24 -1.05 5.61
C LEU A 41 0.24 -2.47 6.20
N ASP A 42 -0.88 -3.19 6.17
CA ASP A 42 -0.92 -4.60 6.60
C ASP A 42 0.00 -5.48 5.73
N ALA A 43 -0.10 -5.36 4.41
CA ALA A 43 0.78 -6.08 3.50
C ALA A 43 2.27 -5.73 3.75
N GLN A 44 2.58 -4.45 3.98
CA GLN A 44 3.94 -4.01 4.31
C GLN A 44 4.41 -4.60 5.66
N TYR A 45 3.58 -4.57 6.69
CA TYR A 45 3.91 -5.12 8.00
C TYR A 45 4.16 -6.64 7.92
N GLN A 46 3.31 -7.39 7.21
CA GLN A 46 3.49 -8.83 7.00
C GLN A 46 4.78 -9.15 6.23
N PHE A 47 5.12 -8.33 5.24
CA PHE A 47 6.40 -8.46 4.52
C PHE A 47 7.60 -8.22 5.44
N LEU A 48 7.54 -7.24 6.35
CA LEU A 48 8.63 -6.91 7.27
C LEU A 48 8.77 -7.93 8.42
N THR A 49 7.66 -8.51 8.87
CA THR A 49 7.59 -9.42 10.03
C THR A 49 8.69 -10.50 10.03
N PRO A 50 8.89 -11.33 9.00
CA PRO A 50 9.89 -12.40 9.03
C PRO A 50 11.34 -11.89 9.15
N PHE A 51 11.61 -10.64 8.79
CA PHE A 51 12.95 -10.04 8.90
C PHE A 51 13.20 -9.35 10.24
N LYS A 52 12.12 -9.02 10.97
CA LYS A 52 12.17 -8.22 12.19
C LYS A 52 11.79 -9.02 13.44
N GLU A 53 11.20 -10.19 13.27
CA GLU A 53 10.84 -11.08 14.36
C GLU A 53 12.05 -11.47 15.21
N GLY A 54 11.87 -11.42 16.53
CA GLY A 54 12.93 -11.66 17.51
C GLY A 54 13.80 -10.45 17.84
N LEU A 55 13.64 -9.31 17.18
CA LEU A 55 14.35 -8.08 17.53
C LEU A 55 13.71 -7.38 18.76
N PRO A 56 14.48 -6.61 19.56
CA PRO A 56 13.97 -6.03 20.81
C PRO A 56 12.74 -5.13 20.66
N TYR A 57 12.58 -4.50 19.50
CA TYR A 57 11.47 -3.59 19.18
C TYR A 57 10.26 -4.28 18.53
N TRP A 58 10.39 -5.55 18.14
CA TRP A 58 9.31 -6.28 17.47
C TRP A 58 8.02 -6.31 18.30
N LYS A 59 8.14 -6.49 19.62
CA LYS A 59 6.96 -6.69 20.48
C LYS A 59 6.08 -5.46 20.58
N ALA A 60 6.70 -4.28 20.61
CA ALA A 60 5.98 -3.03 20.54
C ALA A 60 5.27 -2.90 19.18
N ALA A 61 6.03 -3.09 18.10
CA ALA A 61 5.50 -3.03 16.74
C ALA A 61 4.31 -3.98 16.51
N SER A 62 4.41 -5.23 16.98
CA SER A 62 3.31 -6.20 16.83
C SER A 62 2.08 -5.87 17.65
N THR A 63 2.24 -5.20 18.79
CA THR A 63 1.11 -4.77 19.61
C THR A 63 0.33 -3.67 18.87
N GLU A 64 1.05 -2.69 18.31
CA GLU A 64 0.44 -1.64 17.50
C GLU A 64 -0.16 -2.20 16.19
N ALA A 65 0.49 -3.18 15.56
CA ALA A 65 -0.05 -3.81 14.35
C ALA A 65 -1.38 -4.52 14.62
N GLN A 66 -1.49 -5.28 15.70
CA GLN A 66 -2.74 -5.96 16.07
C GLN A 66 -3.87 -4.96 16.39
N LYS A 67 -3.51 -3.87 17.08
CA LYS A 67 -4.45 -2.78 17.39
C LYS A 67 -4.94 -2.10 16.11
N GLY A 68 -4.02 -1.78 15.22
CA GLY A 68 -4.29 -1.17 13.92
C GLY A 68 -5.16 -2.06 13.02
N GLU A 69 -4.81 -3.34 12.89
CA GLU A 69 -5.58 -4.33 12.13
C GLU A 69 -7.02 -4.44 12.65
N THR A 70 -7.17 -4.49 13.98
CA THR A 70 -8.49 -4.54 14.64
C THR A 70 -9.31 -3.28 14.37
N ALA A 71 -8.70 -2.10 14.46
CA ALA A 71 -9.37 -0.83 14.17
C ALA A 71 -9.77 -0.72 12.68
N CYS A 72 -8.88 -1.11 11.77
CA CYS A 72 -9.15 -1.19 10.33
C CYS A 72 -10.36 -2.09 10.01
N LYS A 73 -10.48 -3.25 10.68
CA LYS A 73 -11.60 -4.19 10.52
C LYS A 73 -12.91 -3.69 11.13
N ASN A 74 -12.85 -2.94 12.24
CA ASN A 74 -14.02 -2.48 12.98
C ASN A 74 -14.59 -1.13 12.50
N GLY A 75 -14.23 -0.69 11.28
CA GLY A 75 -14.73 0.55 10.69
C GLY A 75 -14.06 1.82 11.22
N LYS A 76 -13.00 1.69 12.03
CA LYS A 76 -12.14 2.79 12.50
C LYS A 76 -10.86 2.87 11.66
N ALA A 77 -11.03 2.98 10.35
CA ALA A 77 -9.91 2.86 9.41
C ALA A 77 -8.83 3.95 9.56
N ILE A 78 -9.20 5.16 9.98
CA ILE A 78 -8.24 6.24 10.21
C ILE A 78 -7.33 5.91 11.41
N ASP A 79 -7.93 5.59 12.56
CA ASP A 79 -7.20 5.15 13.76
C ASP A 79 -6.36 3.91 13.45
N GLY A 80 -6.94 2.95 12.70
CA GLY A 80 -6.26 1.74 12.30
C GLY A 80 -5.05 1.99 11.41
N ALA A 81 -5.17 2.87 10.41
CA ALA A 81 -4.04 3.23 9.56
C ALA A 81 -2.93 3.93 10.37
N HIS A 82 -3.29 4.79 11.33
CA HIS A 82 -2.31 5.45 12.21
C HIS A 82 -1.56 4.43 13.10
N ASP A 83 -2.28 3.50 13.73
CA ASP A 83 -1.67 2.44 14.56
C ASP A 83 -0.79 1.50 13.70
N MET A 84 -1.19 1.18 12.47
CA MET A 84 -0.37 0.40 11.53
C MET A 84 0.90 1.16 11.08
N GLN A 85 0.82 2.48 10.89
CA GLN A 85 2.00 3.30 10.61
C GLN A 85 2.97 3.31 11.80
N ALA A 86 2.45 3.43 13.02
CA ALA A 86 3.25 3.34 14.23
C ALA A 86 3.96 1.98 14.32
N ALA A 87 3.24 0.88 14.06
CA ALA A 87 3.82 -0.46 14.03
C ALA A 87 5.00 -0.58 13.05
N ILE A 88 4.85 -0.10 11.82
CA ILE A 88 5.92 -0.15 10.81
C ILE A 88 7.10 0.76 11.20
N SER A 89 6.81 1.94 11.76
CA SER A 89 7.83 2.86 12.27
C SER A 89 8.63 2.24 13.42
N ASP A 90 7.98 1.51 14.32
CA ASP A 90 8.63 0.79 15.43
C ASP A 90 9.54 -0.35 14.93
N LEU A 91 9.34 -0.83 13.71
CA LEU A 91 10.26 -1.74 13.03
C LEU A 91 11.48 -1.02 12.43
N TYR A 92 11.64 0.28 12.69
CA TYR A 92 12.65 1.17 12.10
C TYR A 92 12.57 1.20 10.57
N VAL A 93 11.35 1.18 10.04
CA VAL A 93 11.06 1.29 8.61
C VAL A 93 10.14 2.46 8.40
N LYS A 94 10.40 3.28 7.37
CA LYS A 94 9.48 4.34 6.99
C LYS A 94 8.19 3.71 6.40
N PRO A 95 7.01 3.95 6.98
CA PRO A 95 5.76 3.43 6.43
C PRO A 95 5.51 4.00 5.04
N ASP A 96 4.95 3.19 4.15
CA ASP A 96 4.48 3.65 2.84
C ASP A 96 3.10 4.27 3.01
N THR A 97 3.04 5.59 3.01
CA THR A 97 1.83 6.38 3.23
C THR A 97 1.36 7.02 1.93
N LEU A 98 0.05 7.32 1.85
CA LEU A 98 -0.53 8.14 0.77
C LEU A 98 -0.04 9.59 0.83
#